data_AF-A0A9N9N7B7-F1
#
_entry.id   AF-A0A9N9N7B7-F1
#
_cell.length_a   1.000
_cell.length_b   1.000
_cell.length_c   1.000
_cell.angle_alpha   90.00
_cell.angle_beta   90.00
_cell.angle_gamma   90.00
#
_symmetry.space_group_name_H-M   'P 1'
#
loop_
_entity.id
_entity.type
_entity.pdbx_description
1 polymer ?
#
loop_
_entity_poly.entity_id
_entity_poly.type
_entity_poly.pdbx_seq_one_letter_code
_entity_poly.pdbx_strand_id
1 'polypeptide(L)'
;MSIKPKRIKYKKFSVNRVEKRVLNETNTNKVKRQTIKTEKIKQIILTKTQKAELCHMRKSGYPQLSLANHFKISELTVSKILKQEDQWLSIDPNSTQAKSK
;
A
#
# COMPACT_ATOMS: atom_id res chain seq x y z
N MET A 1 -23.97 36.45 1.75
CA MET A 1 -22.69 36.47 2.49
C MET A 1 -21.90 35.24 2.13
N SER A 2 -20.80 35.37 1.36
CA SER A 2 -20.01 34.23 0.87
C SER A 2 -18.80 33.98 1.76
N ILE A 3 -18.77 32.80 2.40
CA ILE A 3 -17.69 32.37 3.28
C ILE A 3 -16.58 31.76 2.41
N LYS A 4 -15.44 32.45 2.30
CA LYS A 4 -14.25 31.93 1.61
C LYS A 4 -13.54 30.89 2.50
N PRO A 5 -13.12 29.73 1.97
CA PRO A 5 -12.40 28.73 2.76
C PRO A 5 -10.99 29.21 3.14
N LYS A 6 -10.64 29.06 4.43
CA LYS A 6 -9.32 29.37 4.98
C LYS A 6 -8.28 28.38 4.45
N ARG A 7 -7.27 28.90 3.75
CA ARG A 7 -6.14 28.16 3.18
C ARG A 7 -5.18 27.74 4.30
N ILE A 8 -5.14 26.45 4.65
CA ILE A 8 -4.20 25.90 5.64
C ILE A 8 -2.80 25.85 5.00
N LYS A 9 -1.86 26.64 5.53
CA LYS A 9 -0.45 26.67 5.11
C LYS A 9 0.32 25.58 5.87
N TYR A 10 0.74 24.53 5.18
CA TYR A 10 1.68 23.55 5.73
C TYR A 10 3.10 24.14 5.77
N LYS A 11 3.73 24.02 6.94
CA LYS A 11 5.07 24.51 7.26
C LYS A 11 6.11 23.57 6.62
N LYS A 12 6.88 24.07 5.66
CA LYS A 12 8.01 23.37 5.02
C LYS A 12 9.07 23.10 6.10
N PHE A 13 9.26 21.84 6.48
CA PHE A 13 10.44 21.44 7.26
C PHE A 13 11.64 21.42 6.32
N SER A 14 12.50 22.42 6.48
CA SER A 14 13.80 22.52 5.83
C SER A 14 14.76 21.56 6.53
N VAL A 15 15.14 20.47 5.88
CA VAL A 15 16.23 19.61 6.36
C VAL A 15 17.56 20.25 5.98
N ASN A 16 18.17 20.93 6.96
CA ASN A 16 19.51 21.46 6.85
C ASN A 16 20.54 20.31 6.84
N ARG A 17 21.10 20.07 5.66
CA ARG A 17 22.54 19.92 5.37
C ARG A 17 23.41 19.57 6.60
N VAL A 18 23.81 18.31 6.70
CA VAL A 18 25.02 17.90 7.42
C VAL A 18 26.07 17.51 6.41
N GLU A 19 27.26 18.01 6.68
CA GLU A 19 28.37 18.22 5.79
C GLU A 19 29.03 16.95 5.27
N LYS A 20 29.63 17.13 4.09
CA LYS A 20 30.67 16.31 3.50
C LYS A 20 31.74 15.98 4.55
N ARG A 21 32.00 14.71 4.78
CA ARG A 21 33.35 14.24 5.10
C ARG A 21 33.78 13.27 4.01
N VAL A 22 34.71 13.77 3.21
CA VAL A 22 35.60 12.96 2.36
C VAL A 22 36.43 12.12 3.31
N LEU A 23 36.30 10.79 3.24
CA LEU A 23 37.41 9.90 3.56
C LEU A 23 37.59 8.99 2.35
N ASN A 24 38.62 9.31 1.58
CA ASN A 24 39.26 8.36 0.67
C ASN A 24 39.93 7.31 1.55
N GLU A 25 39.52 6.05 1.44
CA GLU A 25 40.37 4.92 1.79
C GLU A 25 39.98 3.74 0.92
N THR A 26 40.81 3.48 -0.08
CA THR A 26 40.79 2.31 -0.94
C THR A 26 41.07 1.07 -0.10
N ASN A 27 40.02 0.40 0.36
CA ASN A 27 40.12 -0.95 0.88
C ASN A 27 39.26 -1.87 0.02
N THR A 28 39.91 -2.56 -0.91
CA THR A 28 39.34 -3.63 -1.73
C THR A 28 39.05 -4.85 -0.85
N ASN A 29 38.15 -4.69 0.12
CA ASN A 29 37.56 -5.82 0.81
C ASN A 29 36.51 -6.38 -0.14
N LYS A 30 36.84 -7.53 -0.75
CA LYS A 30 35.88 -8.38 -1.46
C LYS A 30 34.82 -8.83 -0.44
N VAL A 31 33.85 -7.95 -0.19
CA VAL A 31 32.64 -8.28 0.56
C VAL A 31 31.94 -9.34 -0.28
N LYS A 32 32.15 -10.61 0.09
CA LYS A 32 31.33 -11.72 -0.38
C LYS A 32 29.90 -11.28 -0.10
N ARG A 33 29.16 -10.96 -1.17
CA ARG A 33 27.73 -10.66 -1.11
C ARG A 33 27.08 -11.89 -0.49
N GLN A 34 26.88 -11.88 0.83
CA GLN A 34 26.03 -12.84 1.49
C GLN A 34 24.65 -12.55 0.92
N THR A 35 24.22 -13.38 -0.02
CA THR A 35 22.84 -13.42 -0.47
C THR A 35 22.02 -13.83 0.74
N ILE A 36 21.52 -12.83 1.45
CA ILE A 36 20.51 -13.01 2.49
C ILE A 36 19.41 -13.80 1.80
N LYS A 37 19.25 -15.06 2.19
CA LYS A 37 18.16 -15.91 1.70
C LYS A 37 16.88 -15.30 2.28
N THR A 38 16.32 -14.32 1.57
CA THR A 38 15.00 -13.78 1.88
C THR A 38 14.03 -14.95 1.79
N GLU A 39 13.56 -15.38 2.95
CA GLU A 39 12.47 -16.35 3.05
C GLU A 39 11.33 -15.84 2.17
N LYS A 40 10.86 -16.71 1.27
CA LYS A 40 9.82 -16.36 0.31
C LYS A 40 8.55 -16.06 1.10
N ILE A 41 8.25 -14.78 1.30
CA ILE A 41 6.99 -14.33 1.89
C ILE A 41 5.88 -14.89 1.00
N LYS A 42 5.09 -15.82 1.55
CA LYS A 42 3.96 -16.42 0.83
C LYS A 42 3.01 -15.29 0.43
N GLN A 43 2.85 -15.07 -0.86
CA GLN A 43 1.90 -14.09 -1.36
C GLN A 43 0.49 -14.61 -1.11
N ILE A 44 -0.24 -13.95 -0.21
CA ILE A 44 -1.66 -14.22 0.00
C ILE A 44 -2.44 -13.60 -1.15
N ILE A 45 -3.10 -14.44 -1.94
CA ILE A 45 -3.96 -14.02 -3.04
C ILE A 45 -5.39 -13.92 -2.50
N LEU A 46 -5.95 -12.71 -2.49
CA LEU A 46 -7.34 -12.49 -2.11
C LEU A 46 -8.28 -12.82 -3.28
N THR A 47 -9.38 -13.51 -2.97
CA THR A 47 -10.47 -13.77 -3.92
C THR A 47 -11.23 -12.48 -4.26
N LYS A 48 -12.03 -12.50 -5.34
CA LYS A 48 -12.86 -11.34 -5.73
C LYS A 48 -13.84 -10.94 -4.61
N THR A 49 -14.44 -11.92 -3.94
CA THR A 49 -15.35 -11.71 -2.81
C THR A 49 -14.66 -11.06 -1.61
N GLN A 50 -13.46 -11.54 -1.24
CA GLN A 50 -12.67 -10.94 -0.16
C GLN A 50 -12.27 -9.49 -0.46
N LYS A 51 -12.00 -9.16 -1.73
CA LYS A 51 -11.71 -7.78 -2.13
C LYS A 51 -12.94 -6.87 -2.03
N ALA A 52 -14.12 -7.38 -2.39
CA ALA A 52 -15.38 -6.65 -2.23
C ALA A 52 -15.69 -6.43 -0.74
N GLU A 53 -15.54 -7.47 0.09
CA GLU A 53 -15.69 -7.39 1.55
C GLU A 53 -14.75 -6.34 2.16
N LEU A 54 -13.47 -6.33 1.76
CA LEU A 54 -12.50 -5.32 2.16
C LEU A 54 -12.96 -3.90 1.81
N CYS A 55 -13.55 -3.70 0.62
CA CYS A 55 -14.09 -2.40 0.21
C CYS A 55 -15.31 -2.00 1.05
N HIS A 56 -16.23 -2.93 1.35
CA HIS A 56 -17.36 -2.68 2.24
C HIS A 56 -16.90 -2.29 3.65
N MET A 57 -15.93 -3.00 4.22
CA MET A 57 -15.36 -2.64 5.52
C MET A 57 -14.71 -1.25 5.47
N ARG A 58 -14.05 -0.88 4.37
CA ARG A 58 -13.50 0.47 4.22
C ARG A 58 -14.60 1.53 4.26
N LYS A 59 -15.75 1.31 3.59
CA LYS A 59 -16.92 2.20 3.65
C LYS A 59 -17.54 2.28 5.04
N SER A 60 -17.53 1.18 5.79
CA SER A 60 -17.98 1.15 7.19
C SER A 60 -17.05 1.90 8.15
N GLY A 61 -15.91 2.41 7.68
CA GLY A 61 -15.00 3.26 8.46
C GLY A 61 -13.77 2.55 9.02
N TYR A 62 -13.50 1.29 8.62
CA TYR A 62 -12.33 0.58 9.12
C TYR A 62 -11.02 1.21 8.57
N PRO A 63 -10.00 1.41 9.42
CA PRO A 63 -8.72 1.97 9.00
C PRO A 63 -7.93 0.95 8.16
N GLN A 64 -7.15 1.46 7.21
CA GLN A 64 -6.41 0.64 6.24
C GLN A 64 -5.46 -0.36 6.91
N LEU A 65 -4.79 0.04 7.99
CA LEU A 65 -3.92 -0.83 8.79
C LEU A 65 -4.69 -2.01 9.40
N SER A 66 -5.91 -1.77 9.89
CA SER A 66 -6.75 -2.84 10.45
C SER A 66 -7.17 -3.83 9.36
N LEU A 67 -7.47 -3.35 8.16
CA LEU A 67 -7.80 -4.22 7.01
C LEU A 67 -6.58 -5.05 6.58
N ALA A 68 -5.40 -4.43 6.53
CA ALA A 68 -4.15 -5.12 6.20
C ALA A 68 -3.89 -6.29 7.16
N ASN A 69 -4.04 -6.05 8.47
CA ASN A 69 -3.87 -7.06 9.50
C ASN A 69 -4.95 -8.16 9.41
N HIS A 70 -6.20 -7.78 9.19
CA HIS A 70 -7.33 -8.71 9.09
C HIS A 70 -7.15 -9.71 7.93
N PHE A 71 -6.76 -9.21 6.76
CA PHE A 71 -6.56 -10.02 5.56
C PHE A 71 -5.12 -10.57 5.43
N LYS A 72 -4.24 -10.30 6.41
CA LYS A 72 -2.82 -10.65 6.42
C LYS A 72 -2.06 -10.22 5.15
N ILE A 73 -2.41 -9.06 4.61
CA ILE A 73 -1.78 -8.48 3.40
C ILE A 73 -1.08 -7.16 3.72
N SER A 74 -0.19 -6.72 2.84
CA SER A 74 0.46 -5.42 2.98
C SER A 74 -0.54 -4.27 2.78
N GLU A 75 -0.32 -3.14 3.46
CA GLU A 75 -1.10 -1.91 3.26
C GLU A 75 -1.05 -1.43 1.80
N LEU A 76 0.05 -1.68 1.09
CA LEU A 76 0.18 -1.40 -0.33
C LEU A 76 -0.82 -2.21 -1.16
N THR A 77 -1.01 -3.49 -0.82
CA THR A 77 -2.01 -4.36 -1.45
C THR A 77 -3.42 -3.83 -1.18
N VAL A 78 -3.71 -3.44 0.06
CA VAL A 78 -4.99 -2.82 0.43
C VAL A 78 -5.24 -1.56 -0.41
N SER A 79 -4.26 -0.66 -0.51
CA SER A 79 -4.37 0.55 -1.32
C SER A 79 -4.65 0.24 -2.80
N LYS A 80 -3.98 -0.76 -3.38
CA LYS A 80 -4.24 -1.19 -4.76
C LYS A 80 -5.66 -1.70 -4.96
N ILE A 81 -6.18 -2.48 -4.00
CA ILE A 81 -7.55 -2.98 -4.04
C ILE A 81 -8.54 -1.82 -3.96
N LEU A 82 -8.34 -0.89 -3.02
CA LEU A 82 -9.21 0.28 -2.84
C LEU A 82 -9.18 1.24 -4.04
N LYS A 83 -8.07 1.33 -4.79
CA LYS A 83 -8.04 2.09 -6.05
C LYS A 83 -8.99 1.53 -7.12
N GLN A 84 -9.32 0.25 -7.02
CA GLN A 84 -10.23 -0.46 -7.92
C GLN A 84 -11.56 -0.75 -7.21
N GLU A 85 -11.94 0.04 -6.19
CA GLU A 85 -13.13 -0.17 -5.38
C GLU A 85 -14.40 -0.31 -6.22
N ASP A 86 -14.61 0.55 -7.21
CA ASP A 86 -15.77 0.49 -8.10
C ASP A 86 -15.87 -0.87 -8.81
N GLN A 87 -14.73 -1.41 -9.25
CA GLN A 87 -14.67 -2.72 -9.91
C GLN A 87 -15.08 -3.84 -8.95
N TRP A 88 -14.68 -3.79 -7.68
CA TRP A 88 -14.98 -4.85 -6.72
C TRP A 88 -16.41 -4.78 -6.20
N LEU A 89 -16.96 -3.58 -6.07
CA LEU A 89 -18.33 -3.35 -5.60
C LEU A 89 -19.39 -3.58 -6.68
N SER A 90 -19.03 -3.46 -7.95
CA SER A 90 -19.90 -3.84 -9.08
C SER A 90 -19.97 -5.35 -9.31
N ILE A 91 -19.21 -6.16 -8.57
CA ILE A 91 -19.31 -7.62 -8.67
C ILE A 91 -20.57 -8.05 -7.92
N ASP A 92 -21.64 -8.17 -8.67
CA ASP A 92 -22.86 -8.82 -8.19
C ASP A 92 -22.51 -10.28 -7.82
N PRO A 93 -22.78 -10.76 -6.59
CA PRO A 93 -22.52 -12.15 -6.21
C PRO A 93 -23.32 -13.16 -7.05
N ASN A 94 -24.39 -12.69 -7.72
CA ASN A 94 -25.20 -13.45 -8.67
C ASN A 94 -24.87 -13.16 -10.16
N SER A 95 -23.93 -12.26 -10.45
CA SER A 95 -23.56 -11.94 -11.83
C SER A 95 -22.76 -13.12 -12.40
N THR A 96 -23.52 -14.01 -13.02
CA THR A 96 -23.07 -15.21 -13.70
C THR A 96 -22.35 -14.81 -15.00
N GLN A 97 -21.24 -14.08 -14.90
CA GLN A 97 -20.30 -13.92 -16.02
C GLN A 97 -19.26 -15.06 -16.03
N ALA A 98 -19.72 -16.27 -15.70
CA ALA A 98 -19.01 -17.53 -15.91
C ALA A 98 -19.77 -18.39 -16.92
N LYS A 99 -20.26 -17.79 -18.01
CA LYS A 99 -20.62 -18.50 -19.25
C LYS A 99 -20.31 -17.58 -20.42
N SER A 100 -19.10 -17.66 -20.93
CA SER A 100 -18.78 -17.13 -22.25
C SER A 100 -17.78 -18.08 -22.91
N LYS A 101 -18.40 -19.06 -23.59
CA LYS A 101 -17.91 -20.03 -24.59
C LYS A 101 -16.79 -20.98 -24.19
#